data_AF-A0A4Y9SL49-F1
#
_entry.id   AF-A0A4Y9SL49-F1
#
_cell.length_a   1.000
_cell.length_b   1.000
_cell.length_c   1.000
_cell.angle_alpha   90.00
_cell.angle_beta   90.00
_cell.angle_gamma   90.00
#
_symmetry.space_group_name_H-M   'P 1'
#
loop_
_entity.id
_entity.type
_entity.pdbx_description
1 polymer ?
#
loop_
_entity_poly.entity_id
_entity_poly.type
_entity_poly.pdbx_seq_one_letter_code
_entity_poly.pdbx_strand_id
1 'polypeptide(L)'
;MNDKLLAQALLARRVEGDRLVLADDVLRRALDGSRSLTMGERTALAASPLTLRRFRTLAMERRARPVAANDAQWSGSPGLLRAAAAGDLERLVTDDGWWSIEFLPRGDGWQAILRLEAEAPFAGELLRERVAVRVVDGSGAQVLRERLDADGECEAAWPFAAAPAAHFQAAGARFAVLPVQGEG
;
A
#
# COMPACT_ATOMS: atom_id res chain seq x y z
N MET A 1 -12.94 -8.32 20.84
CA MET A 1 -12.45 -7.29 21.80
C MET A 1 -11.16 -6.71 21.22
N ASN A 2 -11.03 -5.40 21.24
CA ASN A 2 -10.43 -4.61 20.15
C ASN A 2 -8.88 -4.53 20.24
N ASP A 3 -8.17 -5.33 19.45
CA ASP A 3 -6.69 -5.43 19.42
C ASP A 3 -6.00 -4.06 19.23
N LYS A 4 -6.66 -3.18 18.47
CA LYS A 4 -6.22 -1.81 18.19
C LYS A 4 -6.27 -0.89 19.41
N LEU A 5 -7.26 -1.06 20.30
CA LEU A 5 -7.36 -0.32 21.57
C LEU A 5 -6.33 -0.81 22.59
N LEU A 6 -6.07 -2.11 22.64
CA LEU A 6 -5.01 -2.69 23.49
C LEU A 6 -3.64 -2.18 23.08
N ALA A 7 -3.34 -2.16 21.77
CA ALA A 7 -2.09 -1.60 21.25
C ALA A 7 -1.94 -0.10 21.59
N GLN A 8 -3.02 0.69 21.52
CA GLN A 8 -3.00 2.10 21.89
C GLN A 8 -2.83 2.32 23.41
N ALA A 9 -3.48 1.50 24.24
CA ALA A 9 -3.38 1.59 25.70
C ALA A 9 -1.98 1.20 26.21
N LEU A 10 -1.35 0.18 25.62
CA LEU A 10 0.03 -0.22 25.94
C LEU A 10 1.04 0.86 25.55
N LEU A 11 0.79 1.56 24.44
CA LEU A 11 1.64 2.65 23.96
C LEU A 11 1.58 3.92 24.80
N ALA A 12 0.48 4.20 25.50
CA ALA A 12 0.33 5.40 26.33
C ALA A 12 1.03 5.27 27.69
N ARG A 13 1.35 4.04 28.12
CA ARG A 13 1.95 3.76 29.42
C ARG A 13 3.46 4.01 29.40
N ARG A 14 3.93 5.03 30.13
CA ARG A 14 5.36 5.10 30.50
C ARG A 14 5.59 4.11 31.64
N VAL A 15 6.37 3.08 31.38
CA VAL A 15 6.83 2.15 32.41
C VAL A 15 8.21 2.62 32.86
N GLU A 16 8.31 3.04 34.12
CA GLU A 16 9.56 3.48 34.72
C GLU A 16 10.53 2.29 34.82
N GLY A 17 11.75 2.45 34.29
CA GLY A 17 12.74 1.37 34.21
C GLY A 17 12.63 0.45 32.99
N ASP A 18 11.72 0.70 32.05
CA ASP A 18 11.62 -0.07 30.79
C ASP A 18 12.89 0.13 29.94
N ARG A 19 13.41 -0.97 29.41
CA ARG A 19 14.63 -1.01 28.60
C ARG A 19 14.32 -1.69 27.28
N LEU A 20 15.14 -1.41 26.26
CA LEU A 20 15.04 -2.13 25.00
C LEU A 20 15.35 -3.62 25.23
N VAL A 21 14.33 -4.46 25.09
CA VAL A 21 14.44 -5.91 25.30
C VAL A 21 14.92 -6.62 24.04
N LEU A 22 14.72 -6.00 22.88
CA LEU A 22 15.22 -6.45 21.58
C LEU A 22 16.17 -5.42 20.98
N ALA A 23 17.28 -5.90 20.43
CA ALA A 23 18.24 -5.06 19.71
C ALA A 23 17.64 -4.54 18.40
N ASP A 24 18.04 -3.32 17.99
CA ASP A 24 17.57 -2.70 16.74
C ASP A 24 17.82 -3.58 15.51
N ASP A 25 18.91 -4.36 15.47
CA ASP A 25 19.21 -5.28 14.36
C ASP A 25 18.17 -6.42 14.26
N VAL A 26 17.74 -6.98 15.38
CA VAL A 26 16.67 -8.00 15.43
C VAL A 26 15.34 -7.42 14.98
N LEU A 27 15.03 -6.20 15.43
CA LEU A 27 13.83 -5.48 15.04
C LEU A 27 13.82 -5.16 13.54
N ARG A 28 14.97 -4.78 12.97
CA ARG A 28 15.12 -4.49 11.53
C ARG A 28 14.95 -5.75 10.68
N ARG A 29 15.59 -6.87 11.05
CA ARG A 29 15.44 -8.17 10.36
C ARG A 29 14.02 -8.74 10.45
N ALA A 30 13.32 -8.46 11.54
CA ALA A 30 11.90 -8.79 11.68
C ALA A 30 11.02 -7.94 10.77
N LEU A 31 11.36 -6.66 10.59
CA LEU A 31 10.63 -5.79 9.67
C LEU A 31 10.91 -6.20 8.22
N ASP A 32 12.17 -6.43 7.82
CA ASP A 32 12.56 -6.76 6.45
C ASP A 32 12.16 -8.16 5.98
N GLY A 33 11.71 -9.03 6.89
CA GLY A 33 11.23 -10.37 6.57
C GLY A 33 12.34 -11.42 6.46
N SER A 34 13.61 -11.03 6.60
CA SER A 34 14.76 -11.95 6.59
C SER A 34 14.76 -12.89 7.80
N ARG A 35 14.00 -12.55 8.86
CA ARG A 35 13.82 -13.41 10.03
C ARG A 35 12.48 -13.17 10.71
N SER A 36 11.71 -14.23 10.96
CA SER A 36 10.53 -14.13 11.82
C SER A 36 10.91 -14.02 13.31
N LEU A 37 10.17 -13.21 14.07
CA LEU A 37 10.28 -13.18 15.53
C LEU A 37 9.81 -14.51 16.13
N THR A 38 10.64 -15.08 17.00
CA THR A 38 10.27 -16.25 17.82
C THR A 38 9.13 -15.89 18.77
N MET A 39 8.47 -16.91 19.33
CA MET A 39 7.38 -16.69 20.29
C MET A 39 7.85 -15.91 21.53
N GLY A 40 9.05 -16.20 22.04
CA GLY A 40 9.65 -15.47 23.17
C GLY A 40 9.94 -14.00 22.83
N GLU A 41 10.45 -13.72 21.63
CA GLU A 41 10.71 -12.34 21.18
C GLU A 41 9.41 -11.55 20.94
N ARG A 42 8.34 -12.21 20.47
CA ARG A 42 7.00 -11.57 20.36
C ARG A 42 6.42 -11.22 21.72
N THR A 43 6.54 -12.12 22.69
CA THR A 43 6.10 -11.85 24.07
C THR A 43 6.92 -10.72 24.70
N ALA A 44 8.24 -10.70 24.47
CA ALA A 44 9.12 -9.63 24.94
C ALA A 44 8.79 -8.27 24.28
N LEU A 45 8.47 -8.26 22.98
CA LEU A 45 8.04 -7.05 22.26
C LEU A 45 6.72 -6.50 22.79
N ALA A 46 5.74 -7.37 23.09
CA ALA A 46 4.45 -6.97 23.65
C ALA A 46 4.55 -6.50 25.12
N ALA A 47 5.52 -7.02 25.87
CA ALA A 47 5.72 -6.69 27.28
C ALA A 47 6.48 -5.37 27.51
N SER A 48 7.20 -4.85 26.50
CA SER A 48 7.99 -3.61 26.60
C SER A 48 7.43 -2.51 25.69
N PRO A 49 6.68 -1.54 26.24
CA PRO A 49 6.21 -0.35 25.51
C PRO A 49 7.34 0.42 24.81
N LEU A 50 8.53 0.48 25.39
CA LEU A 50 9.69 1.14 24.79
C LEU A 50 10.19 0.39 23.54
N THR A 51 10.30 -0.94 23.61
CA THR A 51 10.70 -1.77 22.46
C THR A 51 9.65 -1.70 21.35
N LEU A 52 8.36 -1.65 21.70
CA LEU A 52 7.26 -1.51 20.74
C LEU A 52 7.24 -0.15 20.05
N ARG A 53 7.50 0.95 20.79
CA ARG A 53 7.70 2.28 20.22
C ARG A 53 8.90 2.30 19.28
N ARG A 54 10.02 1.69 19.69
CA ARG A 54 11.23 1.61 18.86
C ARG A 54 11.01 0.82 17.57
N PHE A 55 10.33 -0.31 17.64
CA PHE A 55 9.92 -1.10 16.47
C PHE A 55 9.05 -0.28 15.51
N ARG A 56 8.09 0.49 16.05
CA ARG A 56 7.26 1.39 15.23
C ARG A 56 8.07 2.52 14.60
N THR A 57 9.00 3.14 15.34
CA THR A 57 9.93 4.15 14.80
C THR A 57 10.77 3.57 13.68
N LEU A 58 11.36 2.39 13.85
CA LEU A 58 12.12 1.70 12.80
C LEU A 58 11.26 1.36 11.58
N ALA A 59 10.00 0.97 11.78
CA ALA A 59 9.07 0.74 10.68
C ALA A 59 8.74 2.02 9.91
N MET A 60 8.62 3.16 10.60
CA MET A 60 8.42 4.47 9.98
C MET A 60 9.69 4.98 9.28
N GLU A 61 10.86 4.83 9.90
CA GLU A 61 12.16 5.14 9.31
C GLU A 61 12.41 4.31 8.05
N ARG A 62 12.02 3.03 8.04
CA ARG A 62 12.07 2.19 6.83
C ARG A 62 11.16 2.73 5.73
N ARG A 63 9.91 3.09 6.06
CA ARG A 63 8.98 3.68 5.08
C ARG A 63 9.48 5.02 4.54
N ALA A 64 10.21 5.78 5.36
CA ALA A 64 10.82 7.05 4.99
C ALA A 64 12.20 6.89 4.31
N ARG A 65 12.77 5.69 4.28
CA ARG A 65 14.07 5.44 3.66
C ARG A 65 13.86 5.26 2.15
N PRO A 66 14.43 6.11 1.29
CA PRO A 66 14.45 5.83 -0.14
C PRO A 66 15.19 4.51 -0.36
N VAL A 67 14.49 3.56 -0.96
CA VAL A 67 15.04 2.25 -1.36
C VAL A 67 16.10 2.51 -2.41
N ALA A 68 17.31 1.96 -2.21
CA ALA A 68 18.39 2.10 -3.16
C ALA A 68 17.98 1.52 -4.52
N ALA A 69 18.37 2.19 -5.60
CA ALA A 69 17.95 1.96 -6.98
C ALA A 69 18.22 0.56 -7.56
N ASN A 70 18.82 -0.36 -6.81
CA ASN A 70 19.21 -1.70 -7.26
C ASN A 70 18.45 -2.84 -6.57
N ASP A 71 17.50 -2.56 -5.66
CA ASP A 71 16.79 -3.59 -4.87
C ASP A 71 15.24 -3.47 -4.94
N ALA A 72 14.73 -2.61 -5.83
CA ALA A 72 13.33 -2.21 -5.85
C ALA A 72 12.53 -2.93 -6.94
N GLN A 73 12.45 -4.27 -6.90
CA GLN A 73 11.41 -4.94 -7.67
C GLN A 73 10.05 -4.59 -7.05
N TRP A 74 9.42 -3.54 -7.56
CA TRP A 74 8.11 -3.09 -7.09
C TRP A 74 7.10 -4.25 -7.26
N SER A 75 6.53 -4.68 -6.14
CA SER A 75 5.61 -5.84 -6.08
C SER A 75 4.14 -5.42 -5.98
N GLY A 76 3.87 -4.13 -5.87
CA GLY A 76 2.53 -3.56 -5.83
C GLY A 76 2.34 -2.43 -4.80
N SER A 77 1.25 -1.70 -4.95
CA SER A 77 0.85 -0.56 -4.12
C SER A 77 -0.65 -0.70 -3.76
N PRO A 78 -0.99 -0.97 -2.48
CA PRO A 78 -2.38 -1.06 -2.04
C PRO A 78 -2.99 0.34 -1.85
N GLY A 79 -4.32 0.45 -1.90
CA GLY A 79 -5.05 1.67 -1.62
C GLY A 79 -6.44 1.41 -1.02
N LEU A 80 -6.98 2.45 -0.39
CA LEU A 80 -8.30 2.45 0.23
C LEU A 80 -9.16 3.55 -0.39
N LEU A 81 -10.43 3.24 -0.67
CA LEU A 81 -11.44 4.26 -0.94
C LEU A 81 -11.61 5.10 0.33
N ARG A 82 -10.95 6.26 0.35
CA ARG A 82 -11.22 7.32 1.32
C ARG A 82 -12.61 7.84 0.96
N ALA A 83 -13.57 7.74 1.87
CA ALA A 83 -14.96 8.07 1.64
C ALA A 83 -15.10 9.41 0.89
N ALA A 84 -15.31 9.34 -0.42
CA ALA A 84 -15.84 10.45 -1.19
C ALA A 84 -17.26 10.63 -0.67
N ALA A 85 -17.57 11.82 -0.19
CA ALA A 85 -18.88 12.13 0.39
C ALA A 85 -19.96 12.01 -0.69
N ALA A 86 -20.60 10.85 -0.79
CA ALA A 86 -21.87 10.59 -1.48
C ALA A 86 -22.06 11.09 -2.94
N GLY A 87 -21.03 11.59 -3.61
CA GLY A 87 -21.10 12.09 -4.99
C GLY A 87 -19.73 11.96 -5.64
N ASP A 88 -19.74 11.33 -6.82
CA ASP A 88 -18.67 11.17 -7.80
C ASP A 88 -17.28 10.83 -7.25
N LEU A 89 -16.93 9.55 -7.34
CA LEU A 89 -15.56 9.09 -7.13
C LEU A 89 -14.72 9.53 -8.33
N GLU A 90 -14.14 10.73 -8.24
CA GLU A 90 -13.29 11.27 -9.31
C GLU A 90 -11.89 10.65 -9.29
N ARG A 91 -11.32 10.40 -8.10
CA ARG A 91 -9.94 9.93 -7.95
C ARG A 91 -9.75 9.04 -6.72
N LEU A 92 -8.95 7.98 -6.87
CA LEU A 92 -8.37 7.20 -5.79
C LEU A 92 -6.84 7.35 -5.80
N VAL A 93 -6.22 7.21 -4.63
CA VAL A 93 -4.77 7.24 -4.45
C VAL A 93 -4.34 6.06 -3.59
N THR A 94 -3.23 5.42 -3.93
CA THR A 94 -2.66 4.33 -3.12
C THR A 94 -2.15 4.83 -1.77
N ASP A 95 -2.04 3.94 -0.78
CA ASP A 95 -1.60 4.28 0.57
C ASP A 95 -0.15 4.78 0.64
N ASP A 96 0.67 4.44 -0.36
CA ASP A 96 2.03 4.94 -0.54
C ASP A 96 2.10 6.26 -1.31
N GLY A 97 0.99 6.74 -1.87
CA GLY A 97 0.89 8.01 -2.57
C GLY A 97 1.46 8.02 -3.99
N TRP A 98 1.95 6.87 -4.50
CA TRP A 98 2.65 6.83 -5.79
C TRP A 98 1.76 6.58 -7.00
N TRP A 99 0.52 6.17 -6.77
CA TRP A 99 -0.42 5.90 -7.85
C TRP A 99 -1.74 6.62 -7.60
N SER A 100 -2.31 7.13 -8.68
CA SER A 100 -3.69 7.58 -8.69
C SER A 100 -4.47 6.95 -9.83
N ILE A 101 -5.73 6.64 -9.58
CA ILE A 101 -6.69 6.26 -10.61
C ILE A 101 -7.81 7.29 -10.64
N GLU A 102 -8.00 7.89 -11.81
CA GLU A 102 -9.05 8.86 -12.10
C GLU A 102 -10.16 8.19 -12.90
N PHE A 103 -11.42 8.59 -12.65
CA PHE A 103 -12.59 8.07 -13.33
C PHE A 103 -13.33 9.19 -14.04
N LEU A 104 -13.39 9.10 -15.37
CA LEU A 104 -14.04 10.11 -16.21
C LEU A 104 -15.29 9.52 -16.88
N PRO A 105 -16.42 10.24 -16.93
CA PRO A 105 -17.58 9.81 -17.72
C PRO A 105 -17.24 9.82 -19.21
N ARG A 106 -17.60 8.75 -19.93
CA ARG A 106 -17.39 8.60 -21.38
C ARG A 106 -18.60 7.95 -22.03
N GLY A 107 -19.44 8.76 -22.68
CA GLY A 107 -20.72 8.31 -23.22
C GLY A 107 -21.62 7.78 -22.10
N ASP A 108 -22.16 6.56 -22.27
CA ASP A 108 -22.97 5.87 -21.26
C ASP A 108 -22.13 5.09 -20.22
N GLY A 109 -20.80 5.20 -20.30
CA GLY A 109 -19.86 4.46 -19.45
C GLY A 109 -18.83 5.36 -18.77
N TRP A 110 -17.78 4.71 -18.26
CA TRP A 110 -16.68 5.36 -17.58
C TRP A 110 -15.35 4.97 -18.21
N GLN A 111 -14.37 5.85 -18.10
CA GLN A 111 -12.97 5.62 -18.42
C GLN A 111 -12.19 5.62 -17.10
N ALA A 112 -11.34 4.62 -16.91
CA ALA A 112 -10.36 4.60 -15.84
C ALA A 112 -8.99 5.02 -16.40
N ILE A 113 -8.33 5.95 -15.73
CA ILE A 113 -6.98 6.42 -16.07
C ILE A 113 -6.11 6.21 -14.86
N LEU A 114 -5.12 5.34 -14.96
CA LEU A 114 -4.10 5.11 -13.93
C LEU A 114 -2.88 5.95 -14.25
N ARG A 115 -2.36 6.65 -13.24
CA ARG A 115 -1.16 7.49 -13.32
C ARG A 115 -0.17 7.14 -12.22
N LEU A 116 1.09 7.07 -12.61
CA LEU A 116 2.25 6.96 -11.73
C LEU A 116 2.81 8.34 -11.40
N GLU A 117 3.06 8.63 -10.13
CA GLU A 117 3.74 9.85 -9.72
C GLU A 117 5.22 9.80 -10.13
N ALA A 118 5.71 10.86 -10.78
CA ALA A 118 7.07 10.92 -11.30
C ALA A 118 8.15 10.84 -10.21
N GLU A 119 7.80 11.22 -8.98
CA GLU A 119 8.69 11.16 -7.80
C GLU A 119 8.74 9.76 -7.17
N ALA A 120 7.95 8.80 -7.67
CA ALA A 120 7.96 7.43 -7.14
C ALA A 120 9.37 6.81 -7.31
N PRO A 121 9.95 6.20 -6.26
CA PRO A 121 11.31 5.65 -6.30
C PRO A 121 11.56 4.62 -7.41
N PHE A 122 10.50 3.98 -7.92
CA PHE A 122 10.53 2.96 -8.96
C PHE A 122 10.07 3.48 -10.34
N ALA A 123 9.68 4.76 -10.47
CA ALA A 123 9.10 5.29 -11.71
C ALA A 123 10.04 5.14 -12.91
N GLY A 124 11.31 5.51 -12.75
CA GLY A 124 12.29 5.41 -13.83
C GLY A 124 12.46 3.98 -14.36
N GLU A 125 12.32 2.96 -13.52
CA GLU A 125 12.38 1.55 -13.92
C GLU A 125 11.12 1.13 -14.67
N LEU A 126 9.94 1.39 -14.08
CA LEU A 126 8.66 1.01 -14.68
C LEU A 126 8.44 1.64 -16.07
N LEU A 127 8.82 2.91 -16.23
CA LEU A 127 8.70 3.64 -17.51
C LEU A 127 9.66 3.10 -18.57
N ARG A 128 10.92 2.83 -18.18
CA ARG A 128 11.93 2.30 -19.09
C ARG A 128 11.57 0.91 -19.61
N GLU A 129 11.04 0.06 -18.73
CA GLU A 129 10.68 -1.32 -19.05
C GLU A 129 9.26 -1.45 -19.64
N ARG A 130 8.48 -0.35 -19.67
CA ARG A 130 7.07 -0.33 -20.10
C ARG A 130 6.28 -1.45 -19.44
N VAL A 131 6.42 -1.52 -18.12
CA VAL A 131 5.82 -2.57 -17.28
C VAL A 131 4.32 -2.55 -17.48
N ALA A 132 3.75 -3.75 -17.69
CA ALA A 132 2.31 -3.93 -17.64
C ALA A 132 1.85 -3.93 -16.19
N VAL A 133 0.82 -3.16 -15.90
CA VAL A 133 0.23 -3.02 -14.56
C VAL A 133 -1.22 -3.45 -14.60
N ARG A 134 -1.74 -3.87 -13.45
CA ARG A 134 -3.15 -4.16 -13.26
C ARG A 134 -3.67 -3.49 -11.99
N VAL A 135 -4.90 -3.02 -12.05
CA VAL A 135 -5.65 -2.54 -10.89
C VAL A 135 -6.69 -3.58 -10.53
N VAL A 136 -6.72 -3.98 -9.27
CA VAL A 136 -7.73 -4.89 -8.73
C VAL A 136 -8.52 -4.21 -7.62
N ASP A 137 -9.81 -4.52 -7.51
CA ASP A 137 -10.65 -4.08 -6.39
C ASP A 137 -10.42 -4.91 -5.12
N GLY A 138 -11.17 -4.63 -4.06
CA GLY A 138 -11.08 -5.38 -2.79
C GLY A 138 -11.63 -6.80 -2.83
N SER A 139 -12.33 -7.19 -3.90
CA SER A 139 -12.78 -8.56 -4.18
C SER A 139 -11.79 -9.35 -5.06
N GLY A 140 -10.80 -8.67 -5.65
CA GLY A 140 -9.84 -9.24 -6.60
C GLY A 140 -10.28 -9.11 -8.07
N ALA A 141 -11.40 -8.45 -8.36
CA ALA A 141 -11.85 -8.20 -9.73
C ALA A 141 -10.93 -7.19 -10.42
N GLN A 142 -10.62 -7.44 -11.69
CA GLN A 142 -9.74 -6.57 -12.48
C GLN A 142 -10.50 -5.34 -12.98
N VAL A 143 -10.00 -4.17 -12.59
CA VAL A 143 -10.52 -2.85 -13.01
C VAL A 143 -9.84 -2.38 -14.28
N LEU A 144 -8.52 -2.56 -14.36
CA LEU A 144 -7.68 -2.14 -15.48
C LEU A 144 -6.50 -3.11 -15.61
N ARG A 145 -6.03 -3.38 -16.82
CA ARG A 145 -4.78 -4.09 -17.09
C ARG A 145 -4.17 -3.57 -18.39
N GLU A 146 -3.18 -2.71 -18.29
CA GLU A 146 -2.54 -2.08 -19.45
C GLU A 146 -1.04 -1.83 -19.20
N ARG A 147 -0.33 -1.39 -20.23
CA ARG A 147 1.08 -0.95 -20.11
C ARG A 147 1.13 0.57 -19.91
N LEU A 148 2.06 1.01 -19.06
CA LEU A 148 2.36 2.42 -18.93
C LEU A 148 2.94 2.98 -20.22
N ASP A 149 2.52 4.18 -20.59
CA ASP A 149 3.13 4.98 -21.64
C ASP A 149 4.39 5.72 -21.13
N ALA A 150 4.90 6.65 -21.94
CA ALA A 150 6.10 7.41 -21.62
C ALA A 150 5.91 8.40 -20.46
N ASP A 151 4.67 8.79 -20.17
CA ASP A 151 4.30 9.75 -19.13
C ASP A 151 3.91 9.04 -17.82
N GLY A 152 3.85 7.71 -17.83
CA GLY A 152 3.47 6.90 -16.67
C GLY A 152 1.98 6.75 -16.50
N GLU A 153 1.24 6.89 -17.59
CA GLU A 153 -0.20 6.76 -17.63
C GLU A 153 -0.62 5.51 -18.42
N CYS A 154 -1.77 4.96 -18.06
CA CYS A 154 -2.46 3.99 -18.89
C CYS A 154 -3.97 4.06 -18.61
N GLU A 155 -4.78 3.76 -19.63
CA GLU A 155 -6.21 3.97 -19.56
C GLU A 155 -6.97 2.75 -20.09
N ALA A 156 -8.11 2.44 -19.47
CA ALA A 156 -9.00 1.39 -19.94
C ALA A 156 -10.47 1.80 -19.75
N ALA A 157 -11.32 1.30 -20.65
CA ALA A 157 -12.76 1.41 -20.45
C ALA A 157 -13.15 0.69 -19.15
N TRP A 158 -14.00 1.34 -18.35
CA TRP A 158 -14.50 0.78 -17.11
C TRP A 158 -15.32 -0.49 -17.39
N PRO A 159 -14.95 -1.65 -16.79
CA PRO A 159 -15.50 -2.94 -17.22
C PRO A 159 -16.82 -3.31 -16.52
N PHE A 160 -17.28 -2.50 -15.56
CA PHE A 160 -18.44 -2.84 -14.73
C PHE A 160 -19.67 -1.99 -15.06
N ALA A 161 -20.86 -2.57 -14.91
CA ALA A 161 -22.12 -1.85 -15.10
C ALA A 161 -22.38 -0.81 -14.01
N ALA A 162 -21.93 -1.06 -12.78
CA ALA A 162 -22.05 -0.11 -11.68
C ALA A 162 -21.03 1.02 -11.83
N ALA A 163 -21.41 2.25 -11.44
CA ALA A 163 -20.50 3.38 -11.39
C ALA A 163 -19.31 3.10 -10.43
N PRO A 164 -18.12 3.68 -10.66
CA PRO A 164 -16.90 3.41 -9.90
C PRO A 164 -17.09 3.45 -8.38
N ALA A 165 -17.72 4.51 -7.86
CA ALA A 165 -17.98 4.66 -6.43
C ALA A 165 -18.77 3.49 -5.84
N ALA A 166 -19.87 3.12 -6.48
CA ALA A 166 -20.77 2.05 -6.03
C ALA A 166 -20.08 0.68 -6.11
N HIS A 167 -19.31 0.44 -7.18
CA HIS A 167 -18.55 -0.79 -7.35
C HIS A 167 -17.51 -0.97 -6.25
N PHE A 168 -16.63 0.02 -6.03
CA PHE A 168 -15.60 -0.09 -4.99
C PHE A 168 -16.19 -0.19 -3.59
N GLN A 169 -17.31 0.50 -3.32
CA GLN A 169 -18.00 0.39 -2.03
C GLN A 169 -18.53 -1.04 -1.80
N ALA A 170 -19.14 -1.65 -2.82
CA ALA A 170 -19.59 -3.04 -2.77
C ALA A 170 -18.42 -4.04 -2.64
N ALA A 171 -17.27 -3.73 -3.24
CA ALA A 171 -16.05 -4.54 -3.19
C ALA A 171 -15.19 -4.32 -1.92
N GLY A 172 -15.74 -3.74 -0.86
CA GLY A 172 -15.03 -3.58 0.42
C GLY A 172 -14.12 -2.35 0.51
N ALA A 173 -14.33 -1.36 -0.37
CA ALA A 173 -13.69 -0.04 -0.35
C ALA A 173 -12.16 -0.09 -0.46
N ARG A 174 -11.62 -1.06 -1.21
CA ARG A 174 -10.18 -1.29 -1.38
C ARG A 174 -9.83 -1.45 -2.84
N PHE A 175 -8.56 -1.19 -3.16
CA PHE A 175 -7.96 -1.53 -4.44
C PHE A 175 -6.46 -1.77 -4.28
N ALA A 176 -5.82 -2.32 -5.30
CA ALA A 176 -4.37 -2.41 -5.38
C ALA A 176 -3.90 -2.27 -6.83
N VAL A 177 -2.76 -1.60 -7.01
CA VAL A 177 -2.02 -1.54 -8.27
C VAL A 177 -0.89 -2.56 -8.17
N LEU A 178 -0.84 -3.50 -9.12
CA LEU A 178 0.10 -4.61 -9.12
C LEU A 178 0.82 -4.68 -10.46
N PRO A 179 2.09 -5.11 -10.53
CA PRO A 179 2.67 -5.52 -11.80
C PRO A 179 1.89 -6.73 -12.35
N VAL A 180 1.69 -6.76 -13.66
CA VAL A 180 1.29 -7.99 -14.35
C VAL A 180 2.52 -8.88 -14.34
N GLN A 181 2.50 -9.93 -13.53
CA GLN A 181 3.54 -10.94 -13.62
C GLN A 181 3.53 -11.51 -15.04
N GLY A 182 4.70 -11.54 -15.68
CA GLY A 182 4.87 -12.24 -16.94
C GLY A 182 4.47 -13.70 -16.69
N GLU A 183 3.49 -14.19 -17.44
CA GLU A 183 3.36 -15.63 -17.59
C GLU A 183 4.61 -16.08 -18.36
N GLY A 184 5.59 -16.56 -17.60
CA GLY A 184 6.72 -17.31 -18.10
C GLY A 184 6.37 -18.79 -18.16
#